data_AF-A0A951M4Y8-F1
#
_entry.id   AF-A0A951M4Y8-F1
#
_cell.length_a   1.000
_cell.length_b   1.000
_cell.length_c   1.000
_cell.angle_alpha   90.00
_cell.angle_beta   90.00
_cell.angle_gamma   90.00
#
_symmetry.space_group_name_H-M   'P 1'
#
loop_
_entity.id
_entity.type
_entity.pdbx_description
1 polymer ?
#
loop_
_entity_poly.entity_id
_entity_poly.type
_entity_poly.pdbx_seq_one_letter_code
_entity_poly.pdbx_strand_id
1 'polypeptide(L)'
;ALRQAQRGTMAHNTVCVNNADQFEVWGSFRVGRRAHLQILEEGKDHIAAMHNGYLQRFGVKHVRKLTCQPNGFLLTDELTRKRGPVAAQAMFHFDHSLQISHNAGEPFLRVADTLMRFEGHEKIDIIVYDQALAFNKLVKSSAVRVAFKDHLRTTIELI
;
A
#
# COMPACT_ATOMS: atom_id res chain seq x y z
N ALA A 1 14.63 15.18 8.10
CA ALA A 1 14.47 13.72 7.96
C ALA A 1 12.99 13.31 8.09
N LEU A 2 12.36 13.48 9.26
CA LEU A 2 10.97 13.02 9.53
C LEU A 2 9.94 13.46 8.49
N ARG A 3 9.91 14.75 8.14
CA ARG A 3 8.97 15.29 7.13
C ARG A 3 9.03 14.56 5.79
N GLN A 4 10.22 14.15 5.33
CA GLN A 4 10.35 13.45 4.05
C GLN A 4 9.88 12.01 4.18
N ALA A 5 10.21 11.34 5.28
CA ALA A 5 9.72 9.98 5.55
C ALA A 5 8.19 9.91 5.58
N GLN A 6 7.52 10.88 6.20
CA GLN A 6 6.05 10.98 6.26
C GLN A 6 5.38 11.27 4.92
N ARG A 7 6.14 11.78 3.94
CA ARG A 7 5.66 12.04 2.57
C ARG A 7 6.02 10.91 1.59
N GLY A 8 6.79 9.93 2.06
CA GLY A 8 7.25 8.81 1.27
C GLY A 8 6.14 7.78 1.06
N THR A 9 6.24 7.03 -0.03
CA THR A 9 5.22 6.06 -0.44
C THR A 9 5.05 4.93 0.58
N MET A 10 6.14 4.55 1.27
CA MET A 10 6.11 3.55 2.35
C MET A 10 5.25 3.96 3.56
N ALA A 11 4.95 5.26 3.72
CA ALA A 11 4.12 5.78 4.81
C ALA A 11 2.61 5.79 4.48
N HIS A 12 2.21 5.24 3.32
CA HIS A 12 0.84 5.30 2.84
C HIS A 12 0.30 3.93 2.42
N ASN A 13 -1.03 3.78 2.40
CA ASN A 13 -1.71 2.53 2.04
C ASN A 13 -1.69 2.30 0.53
N THR A 14 -0.53 1.96 -0.02
CA THR A 14 -0.30 1.74 -1.46
C THR A 14 0.88 0.81 -1.68
N VAL A 15 1.21 0.55 -2.94
CA VAL A 15 2.36 -0.25 -3.35
C VAL A 15 3.60 0.62 -3.56
N CYS A 16 4.71 0.20 -2.96
CA CYS A 16 6.04 0.74 -3.18
C CYS A 16 6.87 -0.21 -4.05
N VAL A 17 7.55 0.32 -5.05
CA VAL A 17 8.44 -0.44 -5.94
C VAL A 17 9.89 -0.05 -5.68
N ASN A 18 10.77 -1.03 -5.45
CA ASN A 18 12.21 -0.85 -5.18
C ASN A 18 12.51 0.20 -4.10
N ASN A 19 11.71 0.25 -3.03
CA ASN A 19 11.83 1.23 -1.94
C ASN A 19 11.85 2.69 -2.42
N ALA A 20 11.19 2.97 -3.54
CA ALA A 20 11.17 4.29 -4.15
C ALA A 20 9.80 4.95 -4.07
N ASP A 21 9.81 6.28 -3.96
CA ASP A 21 8.58 7.05 -3.99
C ASP A 21 7.94 7.07 -5.38
N GLN A 22 6.61 6.95 -5.40
CA GLN A 22 5.80 7.03 -6.62
C GLN A 22 5.76 8.45 -7.23
N PHE A 23 6.18 9.47 -6.47
CA PHE A 23 6.35 10.86 -6.92
C PHE A 23 7.76 11.34 -6.60
N GLU A 24 8.38 12.07 -7.52
CA GLU A 24 9.65 12.74 -7.25
C GLU A 24 9.40 14.09 -6.56
N VAL A 25 9.76 14.19 -5.28
CA VAL A 25 9.71 15.44 -4.52
C VAL A 25 11.12 16.07 -4.51
N TRP A 26 11.32 17.14 -5.26
CA TRP A 26 12.60 17.86 -5.34
C TRP A 26 12.60 18.98 -4.28
N GLY A 27 12.89 18.63 -3.03
CA GLY A 27 12.92 19.57 -1.91
C GLY A 27 11.55 19.94 -1.34
N SER A 28 11.51 20.91 -0.42
CA SER A 28 10.32 21.21 0.41
C SER A 28 9.12 21.75 -0.39
N PHE A 29 9.35 22.35 -1.56
CA PHE A 29 8.34 23.11 -2.31
C PHE A 29 8.30 22.86 -3.82
N ARG A 30 9.16 22.00 -4.38
CA ARG A 30 9.12 21.68 -5.82
C ARG A 30 8.79 20.20 -5.98
N VAL A 31 7.64 19.93 -6.59
CA VAL A 31 7.37 18.60 -7.12
C VAL A 31 8.12 18.53 -8.45
N GLY A 32 8.95 17.51 -8.63
CA GLY A 32 9.58 17.25 -9.91
C GLY A 32 8.53 16.66 -10.85
N ARG A 33 8.74 15.42 -11.27
CA ARG A 33 7.75 14.73 -12.10
C ARG A 33 6.56 14.24 -11.27
N ARG A 34 5.37 14.67 -11.68
CA ARG A 34 4.09 14.15 -11.16
C ARG A 34 3.80 12.83 -11.87
N ALA A 35 3.54 11.77 -11.12
CA ALA A 35 2.91 10.60 -11.70
C ALA A 35 1.54 11.02 -12.25
N HIS A 36 1.23 10.57 -13.46
CA HIS A 36 -0.10 10.70 -14.01
C HIS A 36 -0.95 9.54 -13.46
N LEU A 37 -2.08 9.91 -12.88
CA LEU A 37 -3.12 9.00 -12.48
C LEU A 37 -4.21 8.97 -13.56
N GLN A 38 -4.74 7.78 -13.82
CA GLN A 38 -5.85 7.58 -14.74
C GLN A 38 -6.87 6.66 -14.08
N ILE A 39 -8.13 7.09 -14.02
CA ILE A 39 -9.25 6.21 -13.66
C ILE A 39 -9.53 5.31 -14.87
N LEU A 40 -9.55 4.00 -14.63
CA LEU A 40 -9.81 2.99 -15.66
C LEU A 40 -11.27 2.52 -15.63
N GLU A 41 -11.85 2.43 -14.44
CA GLU A 41 -13.21 1.95 -14.19
C GLU A 41 -13.74 2.62 -12.93
N GLU A 42 -15.00 3.05 -12.95
CA GLU A 42 -15.70 3.59 -11.79
C GLU A 42 -17.16 3.13 -11.86
N GLY A 43 -17.63 2.54 -10.77
CA GLY A 43 -18.99 2.09 -10.62
C GLY A 43 -19.50 2.36 -9.21
N LYS A 44 -20.73 1.90 -8.93
CA LYS A 44 -21.39 2.16 -7.65
C LYS A 44 -20.61 1.60 -6.45
N ASP A 45 -19.96 0.47 -6.63
CA ASP A 45 -19.32 -0.34 -5.59
C ASP A 45 -17.83 -0.60 -5.87
N HIS A 46 -17.24 0.00 -6.91
CA HIS A 46 -15.85 -0.23 -7.24
C HIS A 46 -15.20 0.95 -7.93
N ILE A 47 -13.88 1.04 -7.80
CA ILE A 47 -13.04 1.96 -8.55
C ILE A 47 -11.72 1.27 -8.89
N ALA A 48 -11.29 1.40 -10.14
CA ALA A 48 -9.98 0.98 -10.60
C ALA A 48 -9.21 2.20 -11.15
N ALA A 49 -8.00 2.41 -10.65
CA ALA A 49 -7.14 3.48 -11.10
C ALA A 49 -5.71 3.00 -11.27
N MET A 50 -5.00 3.64 -12.19
CA MET A 50 -3.59 3.37 -12.45
C MET A 50 -2.76 4.62 -12.26
N HIS A 51 -1.48 4.43 -11.94
CA HIS A 51 -0.48 5.50 -12.02
C HIS A 51 0.82 5.03 -12.66
N ASN A 52 1.53 5.98 -13.28
CA ASN A 52 2.78 5.70 -13.99
C ASN A 52 4.05 6.15 -13.23
N GLY A 53 3.96 6.35 -11.92
CA GLY A 53 5.05 6.90 -11.09
C GLY A 53 6.36 6.10 -11.15
N TYR A 54 6.26 4.81 -11.44
CA TYR A 54 7.41 3.90 -11.56
C TYR A 54 7.82 3.60 -13.00
N LEU A 55 7.10 4.12 -14.00
CA LEU A 55 7.25 3.70 -15.39
C LEU A 55 8.60 4.12 -15.97
N GLN A 56 9.03 5.36 -15.76
CA GLN A 56 10.31 5.85 -16.30
C GLN A 56 11.50 5.19 -15.60
N ARG A 57 11.46 5.10 -14.27
CA ARG A 57 12.57 4.60 -13.45
C ARG A 57 12.72 3.08 -13.54
N PHE A 58 11.61 2.34 -13.51
CA PHE A 58 11.62 0.89 -13.39
C PHE A 58 10.86 0.18 -14.50
N GLY A 59 10.14 0.90 -15.36
CA GLY A 59 9.31 0.26 -16.39
C GLY A 59 8.03 -0.35 -15.83
N VAL A 60 7.58 0.07 -14.65
CA VAL A 60 6.44 -0.51 -13.94
C VAL A 60 5.24 0.43 -14.00
N LYS A 61 4.08 -0.11 -14.38
CA LYS A 61 2.78 0.53 -14.16
C LYS A 61 2.09 -0.19 -13.01
N HIS A 62 1.45 0.58 -12.14
CA HIS A 62 0.66 0.03 -11.05
C HIS A 62 -0.81 0.37 -11.27
N VAL A 63 -1.65 -0.66 -11.19
CA VAL A 63 -3.11 -0.57 -11.21
C VAL A 63 -3.61 -1.09 -9.88
N ARG A 64 -4.48 -0.32 -9.21
CA ARG A 64 -5.22 -0.78 -8.04
C ARG A 64 -6.70 -0.73 -8.34
N LYS A 65 -7.41 -1.81 -7.99
CA LYS A 65 -8.88 -1.84 -7.93
C LYS A 65 -9.32 -2.07 -6.49
N LEU A 66 -10.31 -1.30 -6.05
CA LEU A 66 -11.03 -1.47 -4.80
C LEU A 66 -12.47 -1.78 -5.14
N THR A 67 -13.01 -2.86 -4.59
CA THR A 67 -14.41 -3.25 -4.70
C THR A 67 -14.99 -3.38 -3.29
N CYS A 68 -16.06 -2.64 -3.01
CA CYS A 68 -16.87 -2.77 -1.80
C CYS A 68 -17.73 -4.05 -1.91
N GLN A 69 -17.74 -4.85 -0.86
CA GLN A 69 -18.54 -6.06 -0.72
C GLN A 69 -19.47 -5.92 0.49
N PRO A 70 -20.57 -6.70 0.58
CA PRO A 70 -21.49 -6.60 1.71
C PRO A 70 -20.84 -6.75 3.09
N ASN A 71 -19.76 -7.54 3.18
CA ASN A 71 -19.03 -7.83 4.42
C ASN A 71 -17.60 -7.27 4.43
N GLY A 72 -17.25 -6.30 3.57
CA GLY A 72 -15.93 -5.67 3.58
C GLY A 72 -15.44 -5.19 2.21
N PHE A 73 -14.16 -5.45 1.90
CA PHE A 73 -13.51 -4.94 0.70
C PHE A 73 -12.61 -5.98 0.03
N LEU A 74 -12.59 -5.93 -1.29
CA LEU A 74 -11.63 -6.62 -2.13
C LEU A 74 -10.73 -5.60 -2.80
N LEU A 75 -9.43 -5.71 -2.55
CA LEU A 75 -8.40 -4.92 -3.23
C LEU A 75 -7.57 -5.82 -4.13
N THR A 76 -7.28 -5.36 -5.34
CA THR A 76 -6.32 -6.01 -6.23
C THR A 76 -5.28 -5.00 -6.70
N ASP A 77 -4.02 -5.33 -6.47
CA ASP A 77 -2.86 -4.62 -6.99
C ASP A 77 -2.24 -5.42 -8.14
N GLU A 78 -2.06 -4.77 -9.28
CA GLU A 78 -1.40 -5.34 -10.45
C GLU A 78 -0.23 -4.46 -10.89
N LEU A 79 0.92 -5.09 -11.08
CA LEU A 79 2.16 -4.47 -11.54
C LEU A 79 2.52 -5.02 -12.92
N THR A 80 2.26 -4.23 -13.97
CA THR A 80 2.74 -4.56 -15.31
C THR A 80 4.18 -4.06 -15.50
N ARG A 81 5.10 -4.96 -15.82
CA ARG A 81 6.54 -4.67 -15.95
C ARG A 81 6.97 -4.69 -17.42
N LYS A 82 7.80 -3.72 -17.81
CA LYS A 82 8.48 -3.71 -19.12
C LYS A 82 9.94 -4.17 -19.04
N ARG A 83 10.53 -4.20 -17.84
CA ARG A 83 11.98 -4.41 -17.62
C ARG A 83 12.20 -5.13 -16.29
N GLY A 84 12.93 -6.26 -16.33
CA GLY A 84 13.55 -6.93 -15.18
C GLY A 84 12.66 -7.27 -13.97
N PRO A 85 13.21 -7.98 -12.98
CA PRO A 85 12.56 -8.11 -11.68
C PRO A 85 12.70 -6.80 -10.88
N VAL A 86 11.63 -6.42 -10.20
CA VAL A 86 11.58 -5.38 -9.17
C VAL A 86 11.01 -5.96 -7.87
N ALA A 87 11.41 -5.41 -6.74
CA ALA A 87 10.79 -5.66 -5.45
C ALA A 87 9.53 -4.79 -5.32
N ALA A 88 8.41 -5.40 -4.90
CA ALA A 88 7.17 -4.70 -4.66
C ALA A 88 6.63 -4.99 -3.26
N GLN A 89 6.14 -3.95 -2.59
CA GLN A 89 5.64 -4.03 -1.23
C GLN A 89 4.35 -3.23 -1.09
N ALA A 90 3.25 -3.88 -0.76
CA ALA A 90 2.02 -3.22 -0.37
C ALA A 90 2.06 -2.88 1.13
N MET A 91 1.67 -1.66 1.46
CA MET A 91 1.64 -1.14 2.83
C MET A 91 0.19 -0.98 3.30
N PHE A 92 -0.07 -1.36 4.55
CA PHE A 92 -1.34 -1.17 5.24
C PHE A 92 -1.06 -0.65 6.65
N HIS A 93 -1.30 0.63 6.88
CA HIS A 93 -1.09 1.32 8.15
C HIS A 93 -2.37 1.32 8.97
N PHE A 94 -2.25 1.02 10.26
CA PHE A 94 -3.37 0.94 11.19
C PHE A 94 -3.27 2.03 12.25
N ASP A 95 -4.41 2.41 12.83
CA ASP A 95 -4.44 3.33 13.96
C ASP A 95 -3.78 2.71 15.21
N HIS A 96 -3.14 3.53 16.03
CA HIS A 96 -2.40 3.09 17.23
C HIS A 96 -3.28 2.36 18.25
N SER A 97 -4.60 2.55 18.20
CA SER A 97 -5.54 1.85 19.06
C SER A 97 -5.78 0.40 18.63
N LEU A 98 -5.43 0.03 17.40
CA LEU A 98 -5.69 -1.29 16.83
C LEU A 98 -4.54 -2.26 17.12
N GLN A 99 -4.90 -3.48 17.51
CA GLN A 99 -3.95 -4.58 17.71
C GLN A 99 -4.00 -5.53 16.51
N ILE A 100 -2.84 -6.01 16.11
CA ILE A 100 -2.68 -6.97 15.02
C ILE A 100 -2.30 -8.32 15.62
N SER A 101 -3.06 -9.37 15.28
CA SER A 101 -2.70 -10.75 15.59
C SER A 101 -2.41 -11.51 14.30
N HIS A 102 -1.21 -12.09 14.20
CA HIS A 102 -0.78 -12.88 13.05
C HIS A 102 0.00 -14.11 13.54
N ASN A 103 -0.46 -15.30 13.17
CA ASN A 103 0.31 -16.52 13.41
C ASN A 103 1.30 -16.74 12.28
N ALA A 104 2.53 -17.12 12.62
CA ALA A 104 3.57 -17.38 11.62
C ALA A 104 3.12 -18.46 10.62
N GLY A 105 3.20 -18.16 9.32
CA GLY A 105 2.82 -19.06 8.25
C GLY A 105 1.35 -18.97 7.80
N GLU A 106 0.50 -18.21 8.50
CA GLU A 106 -0.86 -17.95 8.03
C GLU A 106 -0.87 -16.87 6.95
N PRO A 107 -1.65 -17.05 5.85
CA PRO A 107 -1.79 -16.06 4.78
C PRO A 107 -2.76 -14.92 5.14
N PHE A 108 -3.22 -14.89 6.39
CA PHE A 108 -4.16 -13.92 6.90
C PHE A 108 -3.73 -13.41 8.28
N LEU A 109 -4.22 -12.23 8.65
CA LEU A 109 -4.06 -11.65 9.97
C LEU A 109 -5.38 -11.04 10.41
N ARG A 110 -5.53 -10.82 11.72
CA ARG A 110 -6.69 -10.12 12.28
C ARG A 110 -6.27 -8.76 12.79
N VAL A 111 -7.12 -7.76 12.53
CA VAL A 111 -6.99 -6.41 13.09
C VAL A 111 -8.36 -6.01 13.61
N ALA A 112 -8.50 -5.88 14.92
CA ALA A 112 -9.80 -5.71 15.57
C ALA A 112 -10.84 -6.73 15.02
N ASP A 113 -11.94 -6.23 14.48
CA ASP A 113 -13.11 -7.00 14.05
C ASP A 113 -13.00 -7.39 12.56
N THR A 114 -11.78 -7.43 12.04
CA THR A 114 -11.52 -7.62 10.62
C THR A 114 -10.47 -8.70 10.38
N LEU A 115 -10.75 -9.56 9.40
CA LEU A 115 -9.82 -10.54 8.85
C LEU A 115 -9.26 -10.03 7.53
N MET A 116 -7.94 -9.93 7.43
CA MET A 116 -7.25 -9.57 6.20
C MET A 116 -6.50 -10.76 5.63
N ARG A 117 -6.76 -11.13 4.38
CA ARG A 117 -6.11 -12.22 3.67
C ARG A 117 -5.36 -11.69 2.46
N PHE A 118 -4.15 -12.20 2.23
CA PHE A 118 -3.30 -11.81 1.12
C PHE A 118 -3.04 -13.01 0.21
N GLU A 119 -3.51 -12.97 -1.02
CA GLU A 119 -3.25 -13.97 -2.05
C GLU A 119 -2.20 -13.42 -3.04
N GLY A 120 -1.16 -14.21 -3.34
CA GLY A 120 -0.03 -13.77 -4.16
C GLY A 120 1.12 -13.10 -3.40
N HIS A 121 1.08 -13.11 -2.06
CA HIS A 121 2.18 -12.62 -1.22
C HIS A 121 3.37 -13.60 -1.22
N GLU A 122 4.58 -13.05 -1.09
CA GLU A 122 5.81 -13.80 -0.80
C GLU A 122 6.16 -13.72 0.69
N LYS A 123 5.85 -12.58 1.32
CA LYS A 123 6.17 -12.34 2.73
C LYS A 123 5.21 -11.32 3.32
N ILE A 124 4.81 -11.55 4.57
CA ILE A 124 4.03 -10.61 5.37
C ILE A 124 4.89 -10.24 6.58
N ASP A 125 5.18 -8.95 6.75
CA ASP A 125 5.89 -8.41 7.91
C ASP A 125 4.97 -7.44 8.65
N ILE A 126 4.90 -7.54 9.98
CA ILE A 126 4.36 -6.47 10.83
C ILE A 126 5.51 -5.54 11.20
N ILE A 127 5.37 -4.25 10.91
CA ILE A 127 6.36 -3.23 11.23
C ILE A 127 5.75 -2.18 12.16
N VAL A 128 6.61 -1.54 12.97
CA VAL A 128 6.21 -0.42 13.83
C VAL A 128 6.53 0.90 13.12
N TYR A 129 5.62 1.86 13.20
CA TYR A 129 5.81 3.22 12.67
C TYR A 129 5.31 4.29 13.65
N ASP A 130 5.61 5.55 13.35
CA ASP A 130 5.13 6.71 14.11
C ASP A 130 3.87 7.31 13.46
N GLN A 131 2.72 7.10 14.06
CA GLN A 131 1.47 7.75 13.67
C GLN A 131 1.44 9.19 14.21
N ALA A 132 1.21 10.15 13.32
CA ALA A 132 1.06 11.55 13.69
C ALA A 132 -0.40 11.87 14.03
N LEU A 133 -0.68 12.16 15.30
CA LEU A 133 -2.02 12.54 15.79
C LEU A 133 -2.26 14.05 15.74
N ALA A 134 -1.19 14.83 15.90
CA ALA A 134 -1.20 16.29 15.80
C ALA A 134 0.22 16.79 15.47
N PHE A 135 0.37 18.09 15.26
CA PHE A 135 1.69 18.69 15.08
C PHE A 135 2.59 18.35 16.28
N ASN A 136 3.75 17.74 16.01
CA ASN A 136 4.69 17.25 17.02
C ASN A 136 4.13 16.22 18.04
N LYS A 137 2.99 15.59 17.77
CA LYS A 137 2.44 14.51 18.59
C LYS A 137 2.46 13.20 17.80
N LEU A 138 3.43 12.35 18.12
CA LEU A 138 3.63 11.03 17.51
C LEU A 138 3.32 9.92 18.52
N VAL A 139 2.68 8.86 18.06
CA VAL A 139 2.42 7.63 18.84
C VAL A 139 2.86 6.43 18.02
N LYS A 140 3.39 5.40 18.69
CA LYS A 140 3.75 4.15 18.01
C LYS A 140 2.49 3.41 17.56
N SER A 141 2.49 2.99 16.30
CA SER A 141 1.46 2.14 15.73
C SER A 141 2.09 1.05 14.86
N SER A 142 1.27 0.15 14.35
CA SER A 142 1.67 -0.97 13.52
C SER A 142 1.18 -0.81 12.09
N ALA A 143 1.99 -1.28 11.15
CA ALA A 143 1.63 -1.42 9.75
C ALA A 143 1.99 -2.83 9.27
N VAL A 144 1.24 -3.32 8.29
CA VAL A 144 1.54 -4.58 7.60
C VAL A 144 2.20 -4.24 6.27
N ARG A 145 3.33 -4.89 6.02
CA ARG A 145 4.07 -4.83 4.77
C ARG A 145 4.00 -6.19 4.09
N VAL A 146 3.42 -6.21 2.89
CA VAL A 146 3.23 -7.42 2.10
C VAL A 146 4.11 -7.37 0.86
N ALA A 147 5.13 -8.21 0.80
CA ALA A 147 5.96 -8.38 -0.39
C ALA A 147 5.22 -9.28 -1.40
N PHE A 148 5.27 -8.93 -2.68
CA PHE A 148 4.66 -9.70 -3.76
C PHE A 148 5.38 -9.45 -5.09
N LYS A 149 5.04 -10.24 -6.12
CA LYS A 149 5.59 -10.08 -7.47
C LYS A 149 4.72 -9.16 -8.34
N ASP A 150 3.76 -9.74 -9.05
CA ASP A 150 3.02 -9.03 -10.10
C ASP A 150 1.58 -8.74 -9.69
N HIS A 151 0.96 -9.68 -8.97
CA HIS A 151 -0.42 -9.56 -8.53
C HIS A 151 -0.51 -9.80 -7.03
N LEU A 152 -1.22 -8.92 -6.34
CA LEU A 152 -1.62 -9.11 -4.95
C LEU A 152 -3.13 -8.91 -4.85
N ARG A 153 -3.81 -9.90 -4.31
CA ARG A 153 -5.21 -9.79 -3.95
C ARG A 153 -5.33 -9.73 -2.43
N THR A 154 -5.94 -8.67 -1.94
CA THR A 154 -6.19 -8.45 -0.51
C THR A 154 -7.68 -8.47 -0.25
N THR A 155 -8.13 -9.43 0.54
CA THR A 155 -9.52 -9.54 0.99
C THR A 155 -9.59 -9.06 2.44
N ILE A 156 -10.50 -8.13 2.73
CA ILE A 156 -10.72 -7.53 4.04
C ILE A 156 -12.17 -7.81 4.41
N GLU A 157 -12.40 -8.66 5.41
CA GLU A 157 -13.75 -9.10 5.81
C GLU A 157 -14.02 -8.75 7.27
N LEU A 158 -15.21 -8.24 7.55
CA LEU A 158 -15.73 -8.07 8.90
C LEU A 158 -16.10 -9.45 9.47
N ILE A 159 -15.74 -9.70 10.72
CA ILE A 159 -15.95 -10.97 11.43
C ILE A 159 -16.77 -10.79 12.71
#